data_AF-Q21I74-F1
#
_entry.id   AF-Q21I74-F1
#
_cell.length_a   1.000
_cell.length_b   1.000
_cell.length_c   1.000
_cell.angle_alpha   90.00
_cell.angle_beta   90.00
_cell.angle_gamma   90.00
#
_symmetry.space_group_name_H-M   'P 1'
#
loop_
_entity.id
_entity.type
_entity.pdbx_description
1 polymer ?
#
loop_
_entity_poly.entity_id
_entity_poly.type
_entity_poly.pdbx_seq_one_letter_code
_entity_poly.pdbx_strand_id
1 'polypeptide(L)'
;MFSSFSFASGGPKEVTLTPELAETLGFAIKVNPEGVATMIEMQGPLESPSGCPAKRSGSFLLGSNGEELFVYITELPVSNSKPEAIGYYTNKSHEMGVFIDYLCKGTKVLKSIRYSVPSISKWLITRPSN
;
A
#
# COMPACT_ATOMS: atom_id res chain seq x y z
N MET A 1 24.77 31.60 12.75
CA MET A 1 24.58 30.61 11.68
C MET A 1 23.72 29.50 12.25
N PHE A 2 22.42 29.45 11.92
CA PHE A 2 21.56 28.34 12.30
C PHE A 2 21.67 27.28 11.21
N SER A 3 22.46 26.23 11.45
CA SER A 3 22.44 25.03 10.62
C SER A 3 21.04 24.42 10.70
N SER A 4 20.26 24.61 9.64
CA SER A 4 18.99 23.92 9.47
C SER A 4 19.31 22.46 9.11
N PHE A 5 19.36 21.60 10.13
CA PHE A 5 19.32 20.15 9.89
C PHE A 5 17.93 19.83 9.34
N SER A 6 17.81 19.83 8.02
CA SER A 6 16.67 19.22 7.35
C SER A 6 16.80 17.72 7.55
N PHE A 7 16.26 17.20 8.65
CA PHE A 7 15.86 15.80 8.69
C PHE A 7 14.80 15.67 7.60
N ALA A 8 15.18 15.17 6.43
CA ALA A 8 14.23 14.58 5.52
C ALA A 8 13.48 13.56 6.38
N SER A 9 12.22 13.83 6.73
CA SER A 9 11.42 12.83 7.40
C SER A 9 11.42 11.65 6.43
N GLY A 10 12.05 10.54 6.83
CA GLY A 10 11.88 9.28 6.11
C GLY A 10 10.37 9.11 5.86
N GLY A 11 10.02 8.50 4.73
CA GLY A 11 8.62 8.29 4.36
C GLY A 11 7.78 7.65 5.48
N PRO A 12 6.47 7.51 5.27
CA PRO A 12 5.65 6.81 6.25
C PRO A 12 6.28 5.47 6.61
N LYS A 13 6.12 5.02 7.86
CA LYS A 13 6.55 3.68 8.25
C LYS A 13 5.89 2.68 7.31
N GLU A 14 6.64 1.72 6.79
CA GLU A 14 6.07 0.70 5.90
C GLU A 14 5.69 -0.56 6.68
N VAL A 15 4.53 -1.13 6.34
CA VAL A 15 4.05 -2.40 6.86
C VAL A 15 3.50 -3.24 5.71
N THR A 16 4.18 -4.35 5.45
CA THR A 16 3.69 -5.38 4.53
C THR A 16 2.52 -6.11 5.17
N LEU A 17 1.39 -6.15 4.47
CA LEU A 17 0.23 -6.92 4.88
C LEU A 17 0.47 -8.42 4.58
N THR A 18 0.17 -9.25 5.57
CA THR A 18 -0.15 -10.67 5.39
C THR A 18 -1.68 -10.84 5.29
N PRO A 19 -2.19 -11.99 4.81
CA PRO A 19 -3.63 -12.24 4.79
C PRO A 19 -4.31 -12.03 6.15
N GLU A 20 -3.73 -12.59 7.21
CA GLU A 20 -4.24 -12.47 8.60
C GLU A 20 -4.21 -11.02 9.11
N LEU A 21 -3.13 -10.29 8.81
CA LEU A 21 -2.99 -8.90 9.24
C LEU A 21 -3.96 -7.99 8.48
N ALA A 22 -4.16 -8.23 7.18
CA ALA A 22 -5.13 -7.48 6.38
C ALA A 22 -6.54 -7.65 6.93
N GLU A 23 -6.97 -8.89 7.21
CA GLU A 23 -8.28 -9.16 7.80
C GLU A 23 -8.43 -8.46 9.15
N THR A 24 -7.44 -8.60 10.03
CA THR A 24 -7.43 -7.96 11.36
C THR A 24 -7.55 -6.43 11.28
N LEU A 25 -6.91 -5.83 10.28
CA LEU A 25 -6.90 -4.38 10.08
C LEU A 25 -8.04 -3.88 9.17
N GLY A 26 -8.93 -4.76 8.71
CA GLY A 26 -10.08 -4.40 7.87
C GLY A 26 -9.74 -4.09 6.40
N PHE A 27 -8.59 -4.55 5.91
CA PHE A 27 -8.24 -4.52 4.49
C PHE A 27 -8.87 -5.70 3.77
N ALA A 28 -9.33 -5.44 2.54
CA ALA A 28 -9.79 -6.47 1.62
C ALA A 28 -8.93 -6.45 0.36
N ILE A 29 -8.37 -7.61 0.01
CA ILE A 29 -7.57 -7.79 -1.21
C ILE A 29 -8.33 -8.72 -2.14
N LYS A 30 -8.65 -8.22 -3.34
CA LYS A 30 -9.22 -9.01 -4.44
C LYS A 30 -8.20 -9.15 -5.55
N VAL A 31 -8.15 -10.33 -6.14
CA VAL A 31 -7.28 -10.62 -7.29
C VAL A 31 -8.15 -11.26 -8.35
N ASN A 32 -8.32 -10.57 -9.48
CA ASN A 32 -9.22 -10.99 -10.55
C ASN A 32 -8.44 -11.08 -11.88
N PRO A 33 -8.61 -12.15 -12.66
CA PRO A 33 -8.12 -12.17 -14.03
C PRO A 33 -8.92 -11.21 -14.91
N GLU A 34 -8.24 -10.39 -15.69
CA GLU A 34 -8.83 -9.45 -16.66
C GLU A 34 -8.14 -9.60 -18.02
N GLY A 35 -8.65 -10.53 -18.83
CA GLY A 35 -8.06 -10.87 -20.13
C GLY A 35 -6.63 -11.41 -19.98
N VAL A 36 -5.65 -10.68 -20.53
CA VAL A 36 -4.22 -11.02 -20.43
C VAL A 36 -3.55 -10.49 -19.16
N ALA A 37 -4.24 -9.65 -18.39
CA ALA A 37 -3.76 -9.09 -17.15
C ALA A 37 -4.41 -9.77 -15.95
N THR A 38 -3.80 -9.59 -14.78
CA THR A 38 -4.45 -9.82 -13.49
C THR A 38 -4.54 -8.48 -12.79
N MET A 39 -5.73 -8.15 -12.30
CA MET A 39 -5.99 -7.00 -11.47
C MET A 39 -5.80 -7.39 -10.00
N ILE A 40 -5.11 -6.55 -9.24
CA ILE A 40 -5.25 -6.52 -7.78
C ILE A 40 -6.01 -5.26 -7.39
N GLU A 41 -6.96 -5.43 -6.49
CA GLU A 41 -7.69 -4.37 -5.83
C GLU A 41 -7.46 -4.50 -4.33
N MET A 42 -6.95 -3.44 -3.72
CA MET A 42 -6.79 -3.31 -2.27
C MET A 42 -7.73 -2.23 -1.78
N GLN A 43 -8.67 -2.61 -0.92
CA GLN A 43 -9.54 -1.68 -0.20
C GLN A 43 -9.13 -1.64 1.27
N GLY A 44 -9.01 -0.44 1.84
CA GLY A 44 -8.62 -0.24 3.24
C GLY A 44 -9.72 0.36 4.11
N PRO A 45 -9.49 0.44 5.44
CA PRO A 45 -10.28 1.31 6.31
C PRO A 45 -10.08 2.80 5.98
N LEU A 46 -10.99 3.67 6.42
CA LEU A 46 -10.86 5.13 6.21
C LEU A 46 -9.66 5.73 6.96
N GLU A 47 -9.30 5.11 8.09
CA GLU A 47 -8.22 5.54 8.98
C GLU A 47 -7.35 4.37 9.42
N SER A 48 -6.09 4.64 9.70
CA SER A 48 -5.19 3.68 10.33
C SER A 48 -5.54 3.49 11.81
N PRO A 49 -5.02 2.45 12.49
CA PRO A 49 -5.20 2.27 13.95
C PRO A 49 -4.71 3.45 14.80
N SER A 50 -3.85 4.31 14.24
CA SER A 50 -3.39 5.55 14.90
C SER A 50 -4.30 6.76 14.66
N GLY A 51 -5.40 6.59 13.93
CA GLY A 51 -6.33 7.65 13.52
C GLY A 51 -5.77 8.56 12.42
N CYS A 52 -4.82 8.07 11.61
CA CYS A 52 -4.36 8.83 10.45
C CYS A 52 -5.32 8.53 9.28
N PRO A 53 -5.85 9.54 8.57
CA PRO A 53 -6.70 9.32 7.41
C PRO A 53 -5.90 8.75 6.23
N ALA A 54 -6.55 7.94 5.40
CA ALA A 54 -6.01 7.60 4.09
C ALA A 54 -5.83 8.86 3.25
N LYS A 55 -4.66 9.02 2.63
CA LYS A 55 -4.30 10.20 1.82
C LYS A 55 -3.76 9.86 0.47
N ARG A 56 -3.13 8.69 0.30
CA ARG A 56 -2.63 8.26 -1.00
C ARG A 56 -2.88 6.79 -1.19
N SER A 57 -2.96 6.39 -2.44
CA SER A 57 -2.90 4.99 -2.83
C SER A 57 -2.14 4.85 -4.13
N GLY A 58 -1.79 3.62 -4.48
CA GLY A 58 -1.14 3.38 -5.74
C GLY A 58 -0.59 1.99 -5.91
N SER A 59 0.28 1.87 -6.89
CA SER A 59 0.95 0.63 -7.26
C SER A 59 2.43 0.88 -7.49
N PHE A 60 3.25 -0.11 -7.20
CA PHE A 60 4.68 -0.07 -7.47
C PHE A 60 5.15 -1.37 -8.12
N LEU A 61 6.29 -1.27 -8.80
CA LEU A 61 7.02 -2.38 -9.39
C LEU A 61 8.36 -2.49 -8.68
N LEU A 62 8.65 -3.66 -8.13
CA LEU A 62 9.96 -3.96 -7.56
C LEU A 62 10.84 -4.70 -8.57
N GLY A 63 12.14 -4.44 -8.49
CA GLY A 63 13.19 -5.19 -9.16
C GLY A 63 13.53 -6.46 -8.40
N SER A 64 14.50 -7.22 -8.93
CA SER A 64 14.86 -8.52 -8.38
C SER A 64 15.50 -8.45 -6.99
N ASN A 65 16.07 -7.31 -6.60
CA ASN A 65 16.68 -7.12 -5.29
C ASN A 65 15.73 -6.38 -4.31
N GLY A 66 14.46 -6.22 -4.69
CA GLY A 66 13.45 -5.52 -3.89
C GLY A 66 13.50 -4.00 -4.01
N GLU A 67 14.32 -3.45 -4.91
CA GLU A 67 14.35 -2.01 -5.20
C GLU A 67 13.08 -1.55 -5.93
N GLU A 68 12.54 -0.38 -5.59
CA GLU A 68 11.42 0.21 -6.35
C GLU A 68 11.90 0.70 -7.71
N LEU A 69 11.47 0.03 -8.78
CA LEU A 69 11.76 0.42 -10.17
C LEU A 69 10.78 1.49 -10.66
N PHE A 70 9.54 1.44 -10.18
CA PHE A 70 8.49 2.37 -10.56
C PHE A 70 7.44 2.47 -9.46
N VAL A 71 6.92 3.67 -9.23
CA VAL A 71 5.80 3.91 -8.31
C VAL A 71 4.82 4.87 -8.97
N TYR A 72 3.54 4.50 -8.95
CA TYR A 72 2.44 5.39 -9.28
C TYR A 72 1.68 5.73 -8.00
N ILE A 73 1.50 7.02 -7.72
CA ILE A 73 0.84 7.53 -6.52
C ILE A 73 -0.32 8.42 -6.94
N THR A 74 -1.50 8.18 -6.37
CA THR A 74 -2.67 9.05 -6.48
C THR A 74 -3.00 9.63 -5.10
N GLU A 75 -3.21 10.95 -5.05
CA GLU A 75 -3.76 11.61 -3.86
C GLU A 75 -5.26 11.28 -3.75
N LEU A 76 -5.68 10.83 -2.57
CA LEU A 76 -7.06 10.45 -2.29
C LEU A 76 -7.84 11.67 -1.78
N PRO A 77 -9.03 11.94 -2.34
CA PRO A 77 -9.90 12.98 -1.82
C PRO A 77 -10.37 12.63 -0.40
N VAL A 78 -10.73 13.64 0.37
CA VAL A 78 -11.43 13.42 1.64
C VAL A 78 -12.82 12.89 1.29
N SER A 79 -13.07 11.63 1.66
CA SER A 79 -14.31 10.92 1.34
C SER A 79 -14.67 9.95 2.46
N ASN A 80 -15.96 9.61 2.55
CA ASN A 80 -16.46 8.54 3.39
C ASN A 80 -16.42 7.17 2.68
N SER A 81 -16.01 7.14 1.41
CA SER A 81 -15.77 5.89 0.67
C SER A 81 -14.46 5.25 1.11
N LYS A 82 -14.43 3.93 1.22
CA LYS A 82 -13.20 3.19 1.52
C LYS A 82 -12.10 3.55 0.51
N PRO A 83 -10.87 3.83 0.96
CA PRO A 83 -9.75 4.06 0.06
C PRO A 83 -9.45 2.80 -0.73
N GLU A 84 -9.05 3.00 -1.98
CA GLU A 84 -8.79 1.92 -2.92
C GLU A 84 -7.47 2.15 -3.64
N ALA A 85 -6.74 1.05 -3.85
CA ALA A 85 -5.56 0.97 -4.70
C ALA A 85 -5.77 -0.14 -5.71
N ILE A 86 -5.56 0.15 -6.99
CA ILE A 86 -5.68 -0.82 -8.08
C ILE A 86 -4.33 -0.94 -8.79
N GLY A 87 -3.94 -2.17 -9.09
CA GLY A 87 -2.76 -2.49 -9.88
C GLY A 87 -3.08 -3.55 -10.93
N TYR A 88 -2.46 -3.44 -12.10
CA TYR A 88 -2.60 -4.39 -13.20
C TYR A 88 -1.24 -4.93 -13.59
N TYR A 89 -1.13 -6.25 -13.69
CA TYR A 89 0.11 -6.90 -14.11
C TYR A 89 -0.17 -8.04 -15.09
N THR A 90 0.68 -8.17 -16.10
CA THR A 90 0.60 -9.22 -17.12
C THR A 90 1.60 -10.35 -16.88
N ASN A 91 2.67 -10.09 -16.12
CA ASN A 91 3.72 -11.06 -15.84
C ASN A 91 3.88 -11.31 -14.34
N LYS A 92 3.57 -12.54 -13.92
CA LYS A 92 3.67 -13.01 -12.51
C LYS A 92 5.10 -13.08 -11.98
N SER A 93 6.12 -12.98 -12.85
CA SER A 93 7.53 -13.00 -12.46
C SER A 93 8.01 -11.67 -11.87
N HIS A 94 7.23 -10.60 -12.02
CA HIS A 94 7.57 -9.30 -11.44
C HIS A 94 6.83 -9.10 -10.12
N GLU A 95 7.50 -8.46 -9.16
CA GLU A 95 6.92 -8.11 -7.88
C GLU A 95 6.22 -6.76 -8.00
N MET A 96 5.03 -6.78 -8.64
CA MET A 96 4.11 -5.63 -8.59
C MET A 96 3.28 -5.70 -7.30
N GLY A 97 3.14 -4.56 -6.65
CA GLY A 97 2.37 -4.39 -5.44
C GLY A 97 1.43 -3.19 -5.48
N VAL A 98 0.55 -3.15 -4.50
CA VAL A 98 -0.36 -2.01 -4.23
C VAL A 98 -0.18 -1.53 -2.80
N PHE A 99 -0.50 -0.27 -2.55
CA PHE A 99 -0.39 0.32 -1.22
C PHE A 99 -1.45 1.39 -0.97
N ILE A 100 -1.68 1.65 0.32
CA ILE A 100 -2.44 2.80 0.82
C ILE A 100 -1.60 3.49 1.91
N ASP A 101 -1.40 4.79 1.76
CA ASP A 101 -0.73 5.65 2.74
C ASP A 101 -1.74 6.35 3.63
N TYR A 102 -1.56 6.18 4.93
CA TYR A 102 -2.28 6.88 5.98
C TYR A 102 -1.36 7.93 6.58
N LEU A 103 -1.62 9.19 6.26
CA LEU A 103 -0.71 10.29 6.57
C LEU A 103 -1.30 11.19 7.64
N CYS A 104 -0.60 11.28 8.76
CA CYS A 104 -0.92 12.19 9.85
C CYS A 104 -0.25 13.56 9.64
N LYS A 105 -0.82 14.61 10.24
CA LYS A 105 -0.26 15.97 10.25
C LYS A 105 0.16 16.39 11.65
N GLY A 106 0.97 17.45 11.74
CA GLY A 106 1.41 18.05 13.00
C GLY A 106 2.23 17.09 13.85
N THR A 107 1.97 17.07 15.16
CA THR A 107 2.71 16.25 16.13
C THR A 107 2.55 14.74 15.93
N LYS A 108 1.59 14.30 15.11
CA LYS A 108 1.36 12.88 14.79
C LYS A 108 2.07 12.42 13.51
N VAL A 109 2.87 13.24 12.83
CA VAL A 109 3.47 12.89 11.53
C VAL A 109 4.24 11.55 11.55
N LEU A 110 4.92 11.25 12.66
CA LEU A 110 5.67 10.00 12.87
C LEU A 110 4.78 8.75 13.01
N LYS A 111 3.46 8.93 13.12
CA LYS A 111 2.48 7.83 13.12
C LYS A 111 1.97 7.51 11.70
N SER A 112 2.43 8.24 10.69
CA SER A 112 2.07 7.95 9.30
C SER A 112 2.58 6.58 8.89
N ILE A 113 1.75 5.83 8.16
CA ILE A 113 2.01 4.43 7.83
C ILE A 113 1.55 4.12 6.41
N ARG A 114 2.38 3.38 5.68
CA ARG A 114 2.06 2.74 4.41
C ARG A 114 1.74 1.28 4.67
N TYR A 115 0.57 0.84 4.26
CA TYR A 115 0.25 -0.58 4.18
C TYR A 115 0.37 -1.04 2.74
N SER A 116 1.10 -2.12 2.50
CA SER A 116 1.36 -2.61 1.15
C SER A 116 1.16 -4.11 1.02
N VAL A 117 0.78 -4.53 -0.18
CA VAL A 117 0.90 -5.91 -0.64
C VAL A 117 1.96 -5.90 -1.73
N PRO A 118 3.23 -6.25 -1.44
CA PRO A 118 4.36 -6.02 -2.35
C PRO A 118 4.44 -7.01 -3.50
N SER A 119 3.78 -8.16 -3.37
CA SER A 119 3.74 -9.16 -4.43
C SER A 119 2.45 -9.95 -4.35
N ILE A 120 1.68 -9.87 -5.44
CA ILE A 120 0.40 -10.57 -5.58
C ILE A 120 0.62 -12.09 -5.67
N SER A 121 1.71 -12.52 -6.32
CA SER A 121 2.06 -13.94 -6.38
C SER A 121 2.34 -14.49 -5.00
N LYS A 122 3.09 -13.77 -4.15
CA LYS A 122 3.32 -14.15 -2.74
C LYS A 122 2.03 -14.09 -1.91
N TRP A 123 1.16 -13.11 -2.17
CA TRP A 123 -0.14 -12.99 -1.50
C TRP A 123 -1.04 -14.22 -1.75
N LEU A 124 -1.10 -14.69 -2.99
CA LEU A 124 -1.91 -15.85 -3.37
C LEU A 124 -1.36 -17.18 -2.80
N ILE A 125 -0.05 -17.30 -2.61
CA ILE A 125 0.57 -18.49 -2.01
C ILE A 125 0.32 -18.56 -0.51
N THR A 126 0.34 -17.41 0.17
CA THR A 126 0.21 -17.33 1.64
C THR A 126 -1.24 -17.37 2.13
N ARG A 127 -2.23 -17.23 1.23
CA ARG A 127 -3.63 -17.43 1.56
C ARG A 127 -3.92 -18.92 1.64
N PRO A 128 -4.35 -19.47 2.80
CA PRO A 128 -4.82 -20.85 2.87
C PRO A 128 -5.97 -21.01 1.87
N SER A 129 -5.88 -22.03 1.01
CA SER A 129 -7.03 -22.48 0.24
C SER A 129 -8.08 -22.98 1.23
N ASN A 130 -9.20 -22.26 1.31
CA ASN A 130 -10.40 -22.73 2.01
C ASN A 130 -10.85 -24.09 1.48
#